data_AF-A0AA97GCQ3-F1
#
_entry.id   AF-A0AA97GCQ3-F1
#
_cell.length_a   1.000
_cell.length_b   1.000
_cell.length_c   1.000
_cell.angle_alpha   90.00
_cell.angle_beta   90.00
_cell.angle_gamma   90.00
#
_symmetry.space_group_name_H-M   'P 1'
#
loop_
_entity.id
_entity.type
_entity.pdbx_description
1 polymer ?
#
loop_
_entity_poly.entity_id
_entity_poly.type
_entity_poly.pdbx_seq_one_letter_code
_entity_poly.pdbx_strand_id
1 'polypeptide(L)'
;MNEYNFTSFQIGEKTTKNITCLLENLSVGQVFYIISKTVTDAFIYHQKKSTKINKGQAANSVVDAMKRMYERYIANGWSVYSKYRPRHCPQSVLCQVLFVFILQTDDGAIHKSLKQIITDDDKGVFFNH
;
A
#
# COMPACT_ATOMS: atom_id res chain seq x y z
N MET A 1 6.02 -13.66 16.35
CA MET A 1 4.79 -12.84 16.23
C MET A 1 4.02 -12.69 17.54
N ASN A 2 4.03 -13.69 18.44
CA ASN A 2 3.39 -13.59 19.76
C ASN A 2 4.11 -12.66 20.78
N GLU A 3 5.39 -12.34 20.56
CA GLU A 3 6.17 -11.45 21.44
C GLU A 3 5.75 -9.98 21.43
N TYR A 4 4.99 -9.53 20.42
CA TYR A 4 4.76 -8.10 20.19
C TYR A 4 3.33 -7.62 20.44
N ASN A 5 2.45 -8.44 21.06
CA ASN A 5 1.08 -8.05 21.43
C ASN A 5 0.29 -7.35 20.29
N PHE A 6 0.36 -7.87 19.06
CA PHE A 6 -0.43 -7.35 17.92
C PHE A 6 -1.93 -7.75 17.97
N THR A 7 -2.36 -8.52 18.98
CA THR A 7 -3.65 -9.22 19.01
C THR A 7 -4.87 -8.34 19.32
N SER A 8 -4.70 -7.09 19.76
CA SER A 8 -5.82 -6.19 20.07
C SER A 8 -6.09 -5.11 19.02
N PHE A 9 -5.44 -5.16 17.85
CA PHE A 9 -5.67 -4.16 16.80
C PHE A 9 -6.88 -4.54 15.94
N GLN A 10 -8.00 -3.84 16.14
CA GLN A 10 -9.17 -3.96 15.28
C GLN A 10 -9.02 -3.03 14.08
N ILE A 11 -9.01 -3.59 12.87
CA ILE A 11 -8.98 -2.81 11.64
C ILE A 11 -10.35 -2.16 11.48
N GLY A 12 -10.42 -0.83 11.62
CA GLY A 12 -11.65 -0.09 11.39
C GLY A 12 -12.04 -0.06 9.91
N GLU A 13 -13.35 0.04 9.64
CA GLU A 13 -13.93 0.10 8.29
C GLU A 13 -13.27 1.20 7.41
N LYS A 14 -12.94 2.34 8.02
CA LYS A 14 -12.26 3.46 7.35
C LYS A 14 -10.89 3.08 6.79
N THR A 15 -10.14 2.24 7.51
CA THR A 15 -8.84 1.75 7.07
C THR A 15 -8.99 0.91 5.82
N THR A 16 -9.93 -0.04 5.82
CA THR A 16 -10.23 -0.89 4.68
C THR A 16 -10.66 -0.06 3.47
N LYS A 17 -11.60 0.88 3.64
CA LYS A 17 -12.06 1.77 2.55
C LYS A 17 -10.91 2.58 1.93
N ASN A 18 -10.05 3.15 2.76
CA ASN A 18 -8.93 3.94 2.26
C ASN A 18 -7.91 3.07 1.50
N ILE A 19 -7.59 1.88 2.01
CA ILE A 19 -6.67 0.96 1.32
C ILE A 19 -7.25 0.49 -0.02
N THR A 20 -8.53 0.13 -0.07
CA THR A 20 -9.20 -0.26 -1.32
C THR A 20 -9.14 0.86 -2.36
N CYS A 21 -9.48 2.10 -1.96
CA CYS A 21 -9.42 3.27 -2.85
C CYS A 21 -8.02 3.52 -3.43
N LEU A 22 -6.97 3.27 -2.63
CA LEU A 22 -5.59 3.37 -3.12
C LEU A 22 -5.27 2.27 -4.12
N LEU A 23 -5.64 1.02 -3.83
CA LEU A 23 -5.35 -0.15 -4.70
C LEU A 23 -6.10 -0.13 -6.04
N GLU A 24 -7.22 0.59 -6.14
CA GLU A 24 -7.93 0.79 -7.41
C GLU A 24 -7.08 1.53 -8.46
N ASN A 25 -6.16 2.39 -8.01
CA ASN A 25 -5.43 3.31 -8.88
C ASN A 25 -3.91 3.14 -8.80
N LEU A 26 -3.39 2.63 -7.69
CA LEU A 26 -1.96 2.48 -7.43
C LEU A 26 -1.54 1.01 -7.42
N SER A 27 -0.26 0.77 -7.69
CA SER A 27 0.35 -0.55 -7.47
C SER A 27 0.47 -0.86 -5.97
N VAL A 28 0.58 -2.14 -5.61
CA VAL A 28 0.82 -2.57 -4.22
C VAL A 28 2.12 -1.95 -3.68
N GLY A 29 3.16 -1.85 -4.52
CA GLY A 29 4.42 -1.21 -4.13
C GLY A 29 4.27 0.29 -3.81
N GLN A 30 3.42 1.01 -4.55
CA GLN A 30 3.09 2.40 -4.27
C GLN A 30 2.24 2.55 -3.00
N VAL A 31 1.24 1.69 -2.80
CA VAL A 31 0.44 1.68 -1.56
C VAL A 31 1.34 1.41 -0.35
N PHE A 32 2.28 0.47 -0.46
CA PHE A 32 3.23 0.17 0.59
C PHE A 32 4.17 1.34 0.90
N TYR A 33 4.61 2.09 -0.12
CA TYR A 33 5.33 3.35 0.09
C TYR A 33 4.50 4.36 0.87
N ILE A 34 3.24 4.57 0.47
CA ILE A 34 2.32 5.50 1.14
C ILE A 34 2.16 5.15 2.62
N ILE A 35 1.85 3.89 2.92
CA ILE A 35 1.71 3.39 4.30
C ILE A 35 3.01 3.60 5.08
N SER A 36 4.15 3.20 4.51
CA SER A 36 5.45 3.33 5.17
C SER A 36 5.73 4.79 5.54
N LYS A 37 5.46 5.72 4.62
CA LYS A 37 5.71 7.13 4.80
C LYS A 37 4.80 7.73 5.87
N THR A 38 3.50 7.45 5.83
CA THR A 38 2.54 8.01 6.80
C THR A 38 2.74 7.44 8.20
N VAL A 39 3.12 6.17 8.34
CA VAL A 39 3.52 5.58 9.63
C VAL A 39 4.76 6.27 10.18
N THR A 40 5.77 6.52 9.34
CA THR A 40 6.99 7.24 9.76
C THR A 40 6.67 8.65 10.24
N ASP A 41 5.82 9.36 9.50
CA ASP A 41 5.41 10.71 9.85
C ASP A 41 4.60 10.74 11.17
N ALA A 42 3.70 9.76 11.39
CA ALA A 42 2.96 9.61 12.64
C ALA A 42 3.86 9.26 13.83
N PHE A 43 4.88 8.43 13.62
CA PHE A 43 5.89 8.11 14.64
C PHE A 43 6.69 9.35 15.04
N ILE A 44 7.16 10.13 14.06
CA ILE A 44 7.85 11.40 14.32
C ILE A 44 6.92 12.36 15.06
N TYR A 45 5.65 12.44 14.66
CA TYR A 45 4.65 13.30 15.30
C TYR A 45 4.41 12.93 16.78
N HIS A 46 4.37 11.64 17.09
CA HIS A 46 4.28 11.13 18.47
C HIS A 46 5.56 11.40 19.29
N GLN A 47 6.74 11.34 18.66
CA GLN A 47 8.01 11.50 19.35
C GLN A 47 8.35 12.96 19.69
N LYS A 48 7.72 13.94 19.01
CA LYS A 48 7.93 15.37 19.25
C LYS A 48 7.50 15.77 20.66
N LYS A 49 8.45 16.25 21.48
CA LYS A 49 8.20 16.71 22.87
C LYS A 49 7.12 17.80 22.99
N SER A 50 6.95 18.61 21.94
CA SER A 50 5.93 19.67 21.87
C SER A 50 4.50 19.14 21.71
N THR A 51 4.34 17.89 21.26
CA THR A 51 3.07 17.31 20.86
C THR A 51 2.77 16.10 21.74
N LYS A 52 1.96 16.28 22.78
CA LYS A 52 1.54 15.19 23.69
C LYS A 52 0.37 14.40 23.09
N ILE A 53 0.58 13.75 21.95
CA ILE A 53 -0.42 12.83 21.38
C ILE A 53 -0.19 11.42 21.93
N ASN A 54 -1.28 10.68 22.15
CA ASN A 54 -1.18 9.29 22.54
C ASN A 54 -1.00 8.38 21.30
N LYS A 55 -0.63 7.10 21.53
CA LYS A 55 -0.40 6.12 20.45
C LYS A 55 -1.63 5.89 19.57
N GLY A 56 -2.84 5.93 20.14
CA GLY A 56 -4.08 5.74 19.39
C GLY A 56 -4.38 6.88 18.42
N GLN A 57 -4.17 8.12 18.86
CA GLN A 57 -4.29 9.31 18.00
C GLN A 57 -3.25 9.29 16.87
N ALA A 58 -2.01 8.89 17.17
CA ALA A 58 -0.98 8.72 16.15
C ALA A 58 -1.39 7.66 15.12
N ALA A 59 -1.91 6.50 15.56
CA ALA A 59 -2.39 5.45 14.67
C ALA A 59 -3.56 5.92 13.79
N ASN A 60 -4.56 6.61 14.36
CA ASN A 60 -5.69 7.15 13.61
C ASN A 60 -5.24 8.20 12.58
N SER A 61 -4.20 8.98 12.89
CA SER A 61 -3.65 9.96 11.95
C SER A 61 -3.07 9.33 10.69
N VAL A 62 -2.55 8.09 10.75
CA VAL A 62 -2.03 7.35 9.59
C VAL A 62 -3.15 7.13 8.58
N VAL A 63 -4.33 6.70 9.03
CA VAL A 63 -5.48 6.37 8.16
C VAL A 63 -5.89 7.57 7.32
N ASP A 64 -5.97 8.74 7.93
CA ASP A 64 -6.29 9.98 7.23
C ASP A 64 -5.12 10.52 6.39
N ALA A 65 -3.88 10.36 6.88
CA ALA A 65 -2.69 10.79 6.17
C ALA A 65 -2.51 10.03 4.84
N MET A 66 -2.86 8.74 4.78
CA MET A 66 -2.79 7.96 3.54
C MET A 66 -3.61 8.59 2.41
N LYS A 67 -4.88 8.88 2.69
CA LYS A 67 -5.80 9.47 1.72
C LYS A 67 -5.37 10.89 1.33
N ARG A 68 -5.07 11.74 2.31
CA ARG A 68 -4.59 13.12 2.04
C ARG A 68 -3.31 13.14 1.21
N MET A 69 -2.39 12.22 1.48
CA MET A 69 -1.16 12.13 0.72
C MET A 69 -1.47 11.75 -0.73
N TYR A 70 -2.28 10.73 -0.96
CA TYR A 70 -2.68 10.34 -2.31
C TYR A 70 -3.39 11.48 -3.07
N GLU A 71 -4.36 12.14 -2.45
CA GLU A 71 -5.05 13.31 -3.03
C GLU A 71 -4.08 14.42 -3.41
N ARG A 72 -3.06 14.69 -2.57
CA ARG A 72 -2.02 15.66 -2.88
C ARG A 72 -1.15 15.23 -4.07
N TYR A 73 -0.84 13.95 -4.21
CA TYR A 73 -0.10 13.46 -5.38
C TYR A 73 -0.93 13.69 -6.66
N ILE A 74 -2.22 13.35 -6.64
CA ILE A 74 -3.13 13.60 -7.77
C ILE A 74 -3.21 15.10 -8.10
N ALA A 75 -3.49 15.93 -7.10
CA ALA A 75 -3.70 17.37 -7.28
C ALA A 75 -2.49 18.09 -7.90
N ASN A 76 -1.27 17.61 -7.62
CA ASN A 76 -0.05 18.16 -8.18
C ASN A 76 0.46 17.42 -9.42
N GLY A 77 -0.24 16.37 -9.88
CA GLY A 77 0.22 15.53 -11.00
C GLY A 77 1.50 14.75 -10.69
N TRP A 78 1.78 14.43 -9.42
CA TRP A 78 2.98 13.71 -9.01
C TRP A 78 2.80 12.19 -9.14
N SER A 79 3.84 11.51 -9.62
CA SER A 79 3.89 10.06 -9.58
C SER A 79 4.26 9.56 -8.18
N VAL A 80 3.56 8.53 -7.71
CA VAL A 80 3.88 7.88 -6.43
C VAL A 80 5.06 6.94 -6.63
N TYR A 81 6.09 7.07 -5.78
CA TYR A 81 7.21 6.14 -5.78
C TYR A 81 6.74 4.73 -5.41
N SER A 82 7.13 3.74 -6.22
CA SER A 82 6.89 2.34 -5.88
C SER A 82 8.04 1.79 -5.04
N LYS A 83 7.72 1.23 -3.88
CA LYS A 83 8.69 0.59 -3.01
C LYS A 83 8.90 -0.87 -3.41
N TYR A 84 10.17 -1.23 -3.60
CA TYR A 84 10.57 -2.60 -3.88
C TYR A 84 10.25 -3.54 -2.71
N ARG A 85 9.96 -4.81 -3.05
CA ARG A 85 9.84 -5.89 -2.08
C ARG A 85 11.23 -6.21 -1.50
N PRO A 86 11.41 -6.18 -0.16
CA PRO A 86 12.68 -6.61 0.44
C PRO A 86 12.96 -8.09 0.12
N ARG A 87 14.22 -8.43 -0.19
CA ARG A 87 14.61 -9.81 -0.57
C ARG A 87 14.25 -10.88 0.47
N HIS A 88 14.19 -10.51 1.74
CA HIS A 88 13.86 -11.41 2.85
C HIS A 88 12.36 -11.60 3.07
N CYS A 89 11.50 -10.89 2.34
CA CYS A 89 10.05 -10.98 2.45
C CYS A 89 9.49 -11.57 1.14
N PRO A 90 9.27 -12.89 1.06
CA PRO A 90 8.79 -13.52 -0.18
C PRO A 90 7.40 -13.01 -0.57
N GLN A 91 7.05 -13.18 -1.85
CA GLN A 91 5.70 -12.88 -2.32
C GLN A 91 4.68 -13.77 -1.61
N SER A 92 3.55 -13.20 -1.19
CA SER A 92 2.48 -13.99 -0.59
C SER A 92 1.92 -14.96 -1.63
N VAL A 93 1.46 -16.13 -1.17
CA VAL A 93 0.86 -17.15 -2.06
C VAL A 93 -0.30 -16.57 -2.86
N LEU A 94 -1.13 -15.71 -2.24
CA LEU A 94 -2.21 -15.01 -2.93
C LEU A 94 -1.70 -14.14 -4.09
N CYS A 95 -0.63 -13.37 -3.85
CA CYS A 95 -0.03 -12.54 -4.90
C CYS A 95 0.64 -13.39 -5.98
N GLN A 96 1.27 -14.52 -5.62
CA GLN A 96 1.82 -15.45 -6.63
C GLN A 96 0.72 -16.01 -7.52
N VAL A 97 -0.38 -16.50 -6.94
CA VAL A 97 -1.51 -17.02 -7.71
C VAL A 97 -2.11 -15.93 -8.61
N LEU A 98 -2.37 -14.74 -8.05
CA LEU A 98 -3.00 -13.67 -8.82
C LEU A 98 -2.07 -13.10 -9.91
N PHE A 99 -0.87 -12.67 -9.54
CA PHE A 99 0.00 -11.91 -10.44
C PHE A 99 0.87 -12.81 -11.32
N VAL A 100 1.36 -13.93 -10.81
CA VAL A 100 2.28 -14.80 -11.56
C VAL A 100 1.50 -15.88 -12.31
N PHE A 101 0.57 -16.56 -11.66
CA PHE A 101 -0.15 -17.67 -12.28
C PHE A 101 -1.31 -17.22 -13.19
N ILE A 102 -2.19 -16.35 -12.69
CA ILE A 102 -3.37 -15.90 -13.45
C ILE A 102 -2.99 -14.82 -14.47
N LEU A 103 -2.31 -13.76 -14.02
CA LEU A 103 -1.99 -12.60 -14.84
C LEU A 103 -0.62 -12.70 -15.56
N GLN A 104 0.13 -13.79 -15.37
CA GLN A 104 1.40 -14.05 -16.05
C GLN A 104 2.43 -12.90 -15.99
N THR A 105 2.48 -12.17 -14.87
CA THR A 105 3.43 -11.08 -14.63
C THR A 105 4.54 -11.50 -13.66
N ASP A 106 5.70 -10.84 -13.74
CA ASP A 106 6.79 -11.00 -12.76
C ASP A 106 6.61 -10.03 -11.57
N ASP A 107 5.98 -10.52 -10.50
CA ASP A 107 5.55 -9.73 -9.31
C ASP A 107 4.95 -8.36 -9.69
N GLY A 108 4.06 -8.36 -10.70
CA GLY A 108 3.55 -7.15 -11.35
C GLY A 108 2.88 -6.15 -10.40
N ALA A 109 2.41 -6.64 -9.25
CA ALA A 109 1.88 -5.86 -8.15
C ALA A 109 2.81 -4.74 -7.66
N ILE A 110 4.13 -4.88 -7.83
CA ILE A 110 5.09 -3.87 -7.40
C ILE A 110 4.97 -2.62 -8.28
N HIS A 111 4.90 -2.77 -9.59
CA HIS A 111 5.11 -1.64 -10.50
C HIS A 111 3.83 -1.11 -11.15
N LYS A 112 2.81 -1.96 -11.31
CA LYS A 112 1.57 -1.61 -11.99
C LYS A 112 0.36 -1.81 -11.09
N SER A 113 -0.66 -0.97 -11.23
CA SER A 113 -1.96 -1.23 -10.62
C SER A 113 -2.68 -2.36 -11.35
N LEU A 114 -3.62 -3.03 -10.69
CA LEU A 114 -4.42 -4.09 -11.32
C LEU A 114 -5.15 -3.59 -12.57
N LYS A 115 -5.68 -2.35 -12.52
CA LYS A 115 -6.32 -1.70 -13.67
C LYS A 115 -5.36 -1.59 -14.86
N GLN A 116 -4.12 -1.15 -14.61
CA GLN A 116 -3.11 -1.03 -15.67
C GLN A 116 -2.75 -2.40 -16.25
N ILE A 117 -2.58 -3.42 -15.40
CA ILE A 117 -2.23 -4.77 -15.85
C ILE A 117 -3.33 -5.33 -16.77
N ILE A 118 -4.59 -5.26 -16.34
CA ILE A 118 -5.72 -5.79 -17.13
C ILE A 118 -5.90 -5.01 -18.44
N THR A 119 -5.79 -3.68 -18.41
CA THR A 119 -5.93 -2.86 -19.63
C THR A 119 -4.76 -3.02 -20.61
N ASP A 120 -3.56 -3.34 -20.12
CA ASP A 120 -2.41 -3.67 -20.95
C ASP A 120 -2.58 -5.07 -21.59
N ASP A 121 -3.15 -6.03 -20.86
CA ASP A 121 -3.49 -7.37 -21.35
C ASP A 121 -4.51 -7.33 -22.49
N ASP A 122 -5.53 -6.46 -22.38
CA ASP A 122 -6.51 -6.23 -23.44
C ASP A 122 -5.89 -5.73 -24.77
N LYS A 123 -4.66 -5.20 -24.72
CA LYS A 123 -3.92 -4.70 -25.90
C LYS A 123 -2.89 -5.68 -26.43
N GLY A 124 -2.66 -6.80 -25.76
CA GLY A 124 -1.61 -7.74 -26.07
C GLY A 124 -2.02 -9.17 -25.78
N VAL A 125 -2.63 -9.79 -26.79
CA VAL A 125 -2.41 -11.19 -27.19
C VAL A 125 -2.04 -12.13 -26.05
N PHE A 126 -2.94 -13.07 -25.74
CA PHE A 126 -2.60 -14.38 -25.21
C PHE A 126 -1.44 -14.98 -26.03
N PHE A 127 -0.21 -14.63 -25.71
CA PHE A 127 0.97 -15.21 -26.33
C PHE A 127 1.17 -16.54 -25.65
N ASN A 128 0.70 -17.56 -26.37
CA ASN A 128 1.17 -18.93 -26.37
C ASN A 128 2.38 -19.19 -25.47
N HIS A 129 2.19 -20.03 -24.44
CA HIS A 129 3.03 -21.20 -24.19
C HIS A 129 2.25 -22.24 -23.38
#